data_AF-A0A8J7S032-F1
#
_entry.id   AF-A0A8J7S032-F1
#
_cell.length_a   1.000
_cell.length_b   1.000
_cell.length_c   1.000
_cell.angle_alpha   90.00
_cell.angle_beta   90.00
_cell.angle_gamma   90.00
#
_symmetry.space_group_name_H-M   'P 1'
#
loop_
_entity.id
_entity.type
_entity.pdbx_description
1 polymer ?
#
loop_
_entity_poly.entity_id
_entity_poly.type
_entity_poly.pdbx_seq_one_letter_code
_entity_poly.pdbx_strand_id
1 'polypeptide(L)'
;MIYLIALALALHLIAATLWVGGMFLLHMCLRPNLGALEPPARLTLMRGTLGKFFPWVWAVIATLVGSGYLMLFAVYGGFAGAGMHIHLMNGLAFVMILLFAHLFFAPWKRMRRAVDGQDWAAAGRNLGQIRTIVTINLTLGLAVIAISGGGRYLA
;
A
#
# COMPACT_ATOMS: atom_id res chain seq x y z
N MET A 1 24.04 18.27 -0.47
CA MET A 1 23.66 17.04 0.25
C MET A 1 22.40 17.21 1.10
N ILE A 2 22.34 18.24 1.96
CA ILE A 2 21.19 18.43 2.88
C ILE A 2 19.83 18.60 2.19
N TYR A 3 19.76 19.35 1.08
CA TYR A 3 18.52 19.52 0.32
C TYR A 3 18.00 18.21 -0.31
N LEU A 4 18.92 17.32 -0.72
CA LEU A 4 18.57 16.03 -1.30
C LEU A 4 17.94 15.11 -0.24
N ILE A 5 18.50 15.11 0.98
CA ILE A 5 17.96 14.34 2.11
C ILE A 5 16.58 14.88 2.52
N ALA A 6 16.43 16.21 2.60
CA ALA A 6 15.14 16.83 2.92
C ALA A 6 14.07 16.48 1.88
N LEU A 7 14.41 16.53 0.58
CA LEU A 7 13.52 16.11 -0.49
C LEU A 7 13.17 14.62 -0.40
N ALA A 8 14.15 13.75 -0.16
CA ALA A 8 13.94 12.32 -0.02
C ALA A 8 12.98 12.02 1.14
N LEU A 9 13.19 12.65 2.31
CA LEU A 9 12.30 12.50 3.46
C LEU A 9 10.88 12.99 3.14
N ALA A 10 10.74 14.17 2.53
CA ALA A 10 9.44 14.71 2.15
C ALA A 10 8.68 13.77 1.21
N LEU A 11 9.35 13.27 0.16
CA LEU A 11 8.77 12.32 -0.78
C LEU A 11 8.42 10.99 -0.10
N HIS A 12 9.26 10.51 0.82
CA HIS A 12 9.01 9.29 1.58
C HIS A 12 7.74 9.40 2.42
N LEU A 13 7.59 10.50 3.16
CA LEU A 13 6.43 10.75 4.01
C LEU A 13 5.14 10.94 3.19
N ILE A 14 5.22 11.66 2.07
CA ILE A 14 4.08 11.81 1.14
C ILE A 14 3.67 10.44 0.60
N ALA A 15 4.61 9.64 0.12
CA ALA A 15 4.32 8.33 -0.44
C ALA A 15 3.73 7.36 0.61
N ALA A 16 4.25 7.36 1.84
CA ALA A 16 3.70 6.58 2.96
C ALA A 16 2.27 7.02 3.28
N THR A 17 2.02 8.33 3.33
CA THR A 17 0.71 8.92 3.61
C THR A 17 -0.30 8.54 2.53
N LEU A 18 0.06 8.68 1.25
CA LEU A 18 -0.81 8.33 0.13
C LEU A 18 -1.13 6.84 0.10
N TRP A 19 -0.16 5.98 0.40
CA TRP A 19 -0.41 4.54 0.38
C TRP A 19 -1.30 4.09 1.55
N VAL A 20 -0.91 4.39 2.79
CA VAL A 20 -1.67 3.97 3.97
C VAL A 20 -3.01 4.70 4.05
N GLY A 21 -3.02 6.01 3.78
CA GLY A 21 -4.25 6.81 3.72
C GLY A 21 -5.19 6.39 2.59
N GLY A 22 -4.66 6.02 1.42
CA GLY A 22 -5.46 5.48 0.32
C GLY A 22 -6.13 4.14 0.67
N MET A 23 -5.39 3.23 1.33
CA MET A 23 -5.96 1.99 1.85
C MET A 23 -7.04 2.25 2.91
N PHE A 24 -6.78 3.17 3.83
CA PHE A 24 -7.74 3.58 4.85
C PHE A 24 -9.02 4.13 4.22
N LEU A 25 -8.91 5.07 3.27
CA LEU A 25 -10.05 5.64 2.55
C LEU A 25 -10.89 4.55 1.86
N LEU A 26 -10.24 3.64 1.13
CA LEU A 26 -10.93 2.55 0.44
C LEU A 26 -11.64 1.60 1.41
N HIS A 27 -11.04 1.33 2.57
CA HIS A 27 -11.55 0.31 3.48
C HIS A 27 -12.55 0.84 4.52
N MET A 28 -12.31 2.02 5.07
CA MET A 28 -13.13 2.62 6.13
C MET A 28 -14.24 3.52 5.58
N CYS A 29 -14.00 4.21 4.46
CA CYS A 29 -14.96 5.19 3.94
C CYS A 29 -15.70 4.66 2.72
N LEU A 30 -14.99 4.18 1.69
CA LEU A 30 -15.65 3.73 0.46
C LEU A 30 -16.42 2.42 0.68
N ARG A 31 -15.78 1.40 1.26
CA ARG A 31 -16.36 0.06 1.38
C ARG A 31 -17.74 0.03 2.04
N PRO A 32 -17.99 0.66 3.21
CA PRO A 32 -19.30 0.59 3.86
C PRO A 32 -20.41 1.14 2.96
N ASN A 33 -20.12 2.20 2.20
CA ASN A 33 -21.07 2.84 1.31
C ASN A 33 -21.37 2.04 0.03
N LEU A 34 -20.49 1.11 -0.35
CA LEU A 34 -20.74 0.22 -1.49
C LEU A 34 -21.91 -0.74 -1.26
N GLY A 35 -22.35 -0.95 0.00
CA GLY A 35 -23.51 -1.79 0.32
C GLY A 35 -24.80 -1.30 -0.32
N ALA A 36 -24.93 0.01 -0.57
CA ALA A 36 -26.10 0.62 -1.19
C ALA A 36 -26.25 0.34 -2.70
N LEU A 37 -25.23 -0.26 -3.33
CA LEU A 37 -25.24 -0.57 -4.76
C LEU A 37 -25.51 -2.05 -5.00
N GLU A 38 -26.35 -2.32 -6.01
CA GLU A 38 -26.53 -3.65 -6.60
C GLU A 38 -25.18 -4.27 -7.02
N PRO A 39 -25.01 -5.60 -6.97
CA PRO A 39 -23.71 -6.24 -7.20
C PRO A 39 -23.02 -5.83 -8.51
N PRO A 40 -23.70 -5.75 -9.68
CA PRO A 40 -23.06 -5.34 -10.93
C PRO A 40 -22.50 -3.91 -10.89
N ALA A 41 -23.30 -2.95 -10.39
CA ALA A 41 -22.90 -1.55 -10.29
C ALA A 41 -21.73 -1.39 -9.31
N ARG A 42 -21.81 -2.06 -8.15
CA ARG A 42 -20.75 -2.08 -7.14
C ARG A 42 -19.43 -2.61 -7.67
N LEU A 43 -19.46 -3.74 -8.37
CA LEU A 43 -18.28 -4.41 -8.90
C LEU A 43 -17.65 -3.61 -10.04
N THR A 44 -18.48 -3.01 -10.88
CA THR A 44 -18.04 -2.12 -11.97
C THR A 44 -17.37 -0.86 -11.43
N LEU A 45 -17.96 -0.22 -10.41
CA LEU A 45 -17.35 0.91 -9.72
C LEU A 45 -15.99 0.52 -9.13
N MET A 46 -15.91 -0.61 -8.42
CA MET A 46 -14.65 -1.07 -7.85
C MET A 46 -13.59 -1.42 -8.90
N ARG A 47 -13.99 -1.98 -10.05
CA ARG A 47 -13.09 -2.18 -11.18
C ARG A 47 -12.54 -0.84 -11.69
N GLY A 48 -13.38 0.18 -11.83
CA GLY A 48 -12.94 1.52 -12.21
C GLY A 48 -12.00 2.17 -11.18
N THR A 49 -12.36 2.11 -9.91
CA THR A 49 -11.60 2.72 -8.80
C THR A 49 -10.24 2.06 -8.62
N LEU A 50 -10.20 0.73 -8.49
CA LEU A 50 -8.94 0.00 -8.30
C LEU A 50 -8.02 0.10 -9.52
N GLY A 51 -8.60 0.11 -10.72
CA GLY A 51 -7.84 0.29 -11.96
C GLY A 51 -7.10 1.62 -12.04
N LYS A 52 -7.65 2.68 -11.45
CA LYS A 52 -6.97 3.98 -11.34
C LYS A 52 -6.04 4.05 -10.14
N PHE A 53 -6.39 3.40 -9.03
CA PHE A 53 -5.61 3.45 -7.79
C PHE A 53 -4.29 2.67 -7.87
N PHE A 54 -4.27 1.47 -8.43
CA PHE A 54 -3.08 0.62 -8.37
C PHE A 54 -1.83 1.14 -9.13
N PRO A 55 -1.94 1.85 -10.27
CA PRO A 55 -0.79 2.54 -10.85
C PRO A 55 -0.15 3.56 -9.89
N TRP A 56 -0.95 4.31 -9.12
CA TRP A 56 -0.45 5.18 -8.08
C TRP A 56 0.23 4.40 -6.96
N VAL A 57 -0.31 3.24 -6.58
CA VAL A 57 0.32 2.36 -5.57
C VAL A 57 1.73 1.92 -6.01
N TRP A 58 1.92 1.57 -7.29
CA TRP A 58 3.26 1.27 -7.81
C TRP A 58 4.21 2.48 -7.74
N ALA A 59 3.73 3.68 -8.08
CA ALA A 59 4.52 4.90 -8.02
C ALA A 59 4.94 5.25 -6.58
N VAL A 60 4.04 5.09 -5.60
CA VAL A 60 4.38 5.32 -4.17
C VAL A 60 5.32 4.24 -3.63
N ILE A 61 5.17 2.97 -4.04
CA ILE A 61 6.13 1.91 -3.67
C ILE A 61 7.53 2.24 -4.18
N ALA A 62 7.65 2.60 -5.46
CA ALA A 62 8.93 2.96 -6.06
C ALA A 62 9.54 4.18 -5.35
N THR A 63 8.73 5.20 -5.06
CA THR A 63 9.15 6.39 -4.31
C THR A 63 9.63 6.03 -2.91
N LEU A 64 8.91 5.17 -2.17
CA LEU A 64 9.26 4.74 -0.81
C LEU A 64 10.58 3.98 -0.78
N VAL A 65 10.77 3.02 -1.67
CA VAL A 65 12.01 2.25 -1.76
C VAL A 65 13.16 3.17 -2.16
N GLY A 66 13.01 3.97 -3.22
CA GLY A 66 14.06 4.86 -3.70
C GLY A 66 14.49 5.89 -2.65
N SER A 67 13.54 6.60 -2.05
CA SER A 67 13.81 7.59 -1.00
C SER A 67 14.33 6.96 0.30
N GLY A 68 13.79 5.80 0.68
CA GLY A 68 14.18 5.09 1.90
C GLY A 68 15.62 4.59 1.84
N TYR A 69 16.01 3.94 0.74
CA TYR A 69 17.38 3.47 0.55
C TYR A 69 18.37 4.63 0.36
N LEU A 70 17.96 5.73 -0.29
CA LEU A 70 18.78 6.93 -0.35
C LEU A 70 19.10 7.46 1.05
N MET A 71 18.09 7.59 1.92
CA MET A 71 18.29 8.01 3.31
C MET A 71 19.10 6.99 4.12
N LEU A 72 18.86 5.69 3.93
CA LEU A 72 19.60 4.63 4.60
C LEU A 72 21.12 4.76 4.38
N PHE A 73 21.55 4.95 3.13
CA PHE A 73 22.97 5.05 2.82
C PHE A 73 23.54 6.45 3.10
N ALA A 74 22.79 7.52 2.83
CA ALA A 74 23.29 8.89 2.98
C ALA A 74 23.30 9.39 4.44
N VAL A 75 22.40 8.88 5.29
CA VAL A 75 22.25 9.34 6.69
C VAL A 75 22.79 8.31 7.68
N TYR A 76 22.47 7.03 7.47
CA TYR A 76 22.83 5.96 8.43
C TYR A 76 24.10 5.19 8.03
N GLY A 77 24.75 5.54 6.91
CA GLY A 77 25.93 4.83 6.43
C GLY A 77 25.63 3.39 5.99
N GLY A 78 24.37 3.09 5.68
CA GLY A 78 23.88 1.74 5.35
C GLY A 78 23.27 1.02 6.54
N PHE A 79 22.95 -0.26 6.36
CA PHE A 79 22.27 -1.07 7.39
C PHE A 79 23.07 -1.24 8.67
N ALA A 80 24.41 -1.18 8.63
CA ALA A 80 25.25 -1.32 9.82
C ALA A 80 25.08 -0.15 10.81
N GLY A 81 24.75 1.05 10.32
CA GLY A 81 24.47 2.22 11.17
C GLY A 81 22.98 2.49 11.38
N ALA A 82 22.11 1.60 10.92
CA ALA A 82 20.67 1.73 11.09
C ALA A 82 20.20 1.08 12.41
N GLY A 83 19.32 1.75 13.14
CA GLY A 83 18.71 1.17 14.35
C GLY A 83 17.70 0.06 14.03
N MET A 84 17.37 -0.77 15.02
CA MET A 84 16.46 -1.92 14.87
C MET A 84 15.10 -1.54 14.26
N HIS A 85 14.57 -0.36 14.59
CA HIS A 85 13.31 0.14 14.05
C HIS A 85 13.34 0.28 12.51
N ILE A 86 14.49 0.61 11.91
CA ILE A 86 14.65 0.70 10.44
C ILE A 86 14.66 -0.69 9.81
N HIS A 87 15.30 -1.67 10.44
CA HIS A 87 15.29 -3.07 9.98
C HIS A 87 13.88 -3.65 9.99
N LEU A 88 13.14 -3.44 11.09
CA LEU A 88 11.75 -3.88 11.22
C LEU A 88 10.84 -3.18 10.20
N MET A 89 10.96 -1.85 10.08
CA MET A 89 10.24 -1.05 9.08
C MET A 89 10.49 -1.59 7.66
N ASN A 90 11.75 -1.81 7.29
CA ASN A 90 12.13 -2.33 5.98
C ASN A 90 11.57 -3.74 5.74
N GLY A 91 11.74 -4.66 6.69
CA GLY A 91 11.23 -6.03 6.58
C GLY A 91 9.71 -6.06 6.38
N LEU A 92 8.97 -5.31 7.19
CA LEU A 92 7.51 -5.20 7.07
C LEU A 92 7.09 -4.53 5.75
N ALA A 93 7.81 -3.51 5.28
CA ALA A 93 7.55 -2.87 4.00
C ALA A 93 7.68 -3.87 2.84
N PHE A 94 8.69 -4.74 2.84
CA PHE A 94 8.81 -5.78 1.81
C PHE A 94 7.67 -6.80 1.86
N VAL A 95 7.24 -7.21 3.06
CA VAL A 95 6.04 -8.07 3.20
C VAL A 95 4.82 -7.38 2.58
N MET A 96 4.60 -6.09 2.86
CA MET A 96 3.51 -5.31 2.28
C MET A 96 3.60 -5.21 0.75
N ILE A 97 4.81 -5.01 0.20
CA ILE A 97 5.04 -4.97 -1.26
C ILE A 97 4.70 -6.32 -1.88
N LEU A 98 5.13 -7.44 -1.28
CA LEU A 98 4.84 -8.78 -1.79
C LEU A 98 3.34 -9.10 -1.76
N LEU A 99 2.65 -8.72 -0.68
CA LEU A 99 1.19 -8.81 -0.58
C LEU A 99 0.50 -8.02 -1.69
N PHE A 100 0.93 -6.77 -1.93
CA PHE A 100 0.38 -5.95 -3.00
C PHE A 100 0.69 -6.51 -4.40
N ALA A 101 1.91 -6.98 -4.64
CA ALA A 101 2.29 -7.61 -5.90
C ALA A 101 1.41 -8.84 -6.19
N HIS A 102 1.24 -9.73 -5.20
CA HIS A 102 0.34 -10.87 -5.31
C HIS A 102 -1.08 -10.41 -5.63
N LEU A 103 -1.62 -9.45 -4.87
CA LEU A 103 -2.94 -8.85 -5.08
C LEU A 103 -3.11 -8.34 -6.52
N PHE A 104 -2.13 -7.58 -7.02
CA PHE A 104 -2.18 -6.95 -8.33
C PHE A 104 -2.13 -7.97 -9.47
N PHE A 105 -1.22 -8.93 -9.39
CA PHE A 105 -1.00 -9.89 -10.48
C PHE A 105 -2.00 -11.05 -10.49
N ALA A 106 -2.59 -11.41 -9.34
CA ALA A 106 -3.53 -12.53 -9.22
C ALA A 106 -5.00 -12.07 -9.09
N PRO A 107 -5.55 -11.73 -7.90
CA PRO A 107 -6.97 -11.49 -7.74
C PRO A 107 -7.46 -10.22 -8.46
N TRP A 108 -6.64 -9.17 -8.60
CA TRP A 108 -7.02 -8.00 -9.40
C TRP A 108 -7.21 -8.35 -10.88
N LYS A 109 -6.24 -9.06 -11.48
CA LYS A 109 -6.33 -9.52 -12.87
C LYS A 109 -7.56 -10.40 -13.11
N ARG A 110 -7.87 -11.30 -12.17
CA ARG A 110 -9.05 -12.17 -12.22
C ARG A 110 -10.36 -11.39 -12.05
N MET A 111 -10.42 -10.47 -11.08
CA MET A 111 -11.59 -9.61 -10.85
C MET A 111 -11.90 -8.76 -12.07
N ARG A 112 -10.90 -8.10 -12.67
CA ARG A 112 -11.09 -7.25 -13.85
C ARG A 112 -11.68 -8.05 -15.01
N ARG A 113 -11.11 -9.23 -15.31
CA ARG A 113 -11.63 -10.14 -16.35
C ARG A 113 -13.06 -10.59 -16.06
N ALA A 114 -13.37 -10.93 -14.81
CA ALA A 114 -14.70 -11.35 -14.42
C ALA A 114 -15.74 -10.24 -14.57
N VAL A 115 -15.40 -8.99 -14.20
CA VAL A 115 -16.28 -7.83 -14.43
C VAL A 115 -16.46 -7.56 -15.92
N ASP A 116 -15.37 -7.56 -16.70
CA ASP A 116 -15.42 -7.30 -18.15
C ASP A 116 -16.22 -8.41 -18.89
N GLY A 117 -16.24 -9.64 -18.38
CA GLY A 117 -17.06 -10.76 -18.86
C GLY A 117 -18.40 -10.93 -18.14
N GLN A 118 -18.82 -9.99 -17.28
CA GLN A 118 -20.07 -10.01 -16.51
C GLN A 118 -20.27 -11.24 -15.59
N ASP A 119 -19.21 -11.94 -15.22
CA ASP A 119 -19.23 -12.99 -14.18
C ASP A 119 -19.16 -12.33 -12.79
N TRP A 120 -20.32 -11.88 -12.30
CA TRP A 120 -20.46 -11.15 -11.05
C TRP A 120 -20.08 -12.00 -9.82
N ALA A 121 -20.29 -13.32 -9.89
CA ALA A 121 -19.96 -14.23 -8.80
C ALA A 121 -18.44 -14.36 -8.64
N ALA A 122 -17.70 -14.59 -9.73
CA ALA A 122 -16.25 -14.63 -9.69
C ALA A 122 -15.64 -13.27 -9.34
N ALA A 123 -16.19 -12.18 -9.87
CA ALA A 123 -15.76 -10.83 -9.52
C ALA A 123 -15.92 -10.55 -8.01
N GLY A 124 -17.05 -10.94 -7.42
CA GLY A 124 -17.29 -10.83 -5.98
C GLY A 124 -16.28 -11.60 -5.12
N ARG A 125 -15.98 -12.86 -5.48
CA ARG A 125 -14.97 -13.68 -4.78
C ARG A 125 -13.59 -13.04 -4.81
N ASN A 126 -13.13 -12.60 -5.99
CA ASN A 126 -11.81 -11.96 -6.12
C ASN A 126 -11.76 -10.60 -5.42
N LEU A 127 -12.85 -9.82 -5.41
CA LEU A 127 -12.92 -8.59 -4.63
C LEU A 127 -12.83 -8.87 -3.12
N GLY A 128 -13.40 -9.98 -2.64
CA GLY A 128 -13.22 -10.45 -1.26
C GLY A 128 -11.76 -10.75 -0.91
N GLN A 129 -11.02 -11.41 -1.81
CA GLN A 129 -9.58 -11.67 -1.65
C GLN A 129 -8.77 -10.37 -1.61
N ILE A 130 -9.03 -9.45 -2.55
CA ILE A 130 -8.40 -8.12 -2.57
C ILE A 130 -8.62 -7.41 -1.23
N ARG A 131 -9.85 -7.42 -0.71
CA ARG A 131 -10.17 -6.79 0.58
C ARG A 131 -9.36 -7.38 1.72
N THR A 132 -9.29 -8.71 1.82
CA THR A 132 -8.54 -9.38 2.89
C THR A 132 -7.07 -8.98 2.87
N ILE A 133 -6.46 -8.99 1.68
CA ILE A 133 -5.05 -8.57 1.53
C ILE A 133 -4.88 -7.09 1.89
N VAL A 134 -5.79 -6.20 1.44
CA VAL A 134 -5.74 -4.77 1.80
C VAL A 134 -5.90 -4.55 3.30
N THR A 135 -6.76 -5.31 3.99
CA THR A 135 -6.90 -5.21 5.44
C THR A 135 -5.58 -5.57 6.15
N ILE A 136 -4.96 -6.69 5.78
CA ILE A 136 -3.66 -7.08 6.33
C ILE A 136 -2.61 -5.99 6.05
N ASN A 137 -2.56 -5.51 4.81
CA ASN A 137 -1.59 -4.50 4.38
C ASN A 137 -1.79 -3.17 5.12
N LEU A 138 -3.04 -2.74 5.34
CA LEU A 138 -3.36 -1.54 6.12
C LEU A 138 -2.89 -1.68 7.57
N THR A 139 -3.16 -2.82 8.22
CA THR A 139 -2.70 -3.07 9.60
C THR A 139 -1.17 -3.02 9.70
N LEU A 140 -0.48 -3.68 8.76
CA LEU A 140 0.98 -3.62 8.69
C LEU A 140 1.48 -2.19 8.44
N GLY A 141 0.83 -1.44 7.54
CA GLY A 141 1.20 -0.05 7.25
C GLY A 141 1.08 0.87 8.46
N LEU A 142 0.01 0.72 9.25
CA LEU A 142 -0.14 1.45 10.51
C LEU A 142 0.93 1.06 11.54
N ALA A 143 1.27 -0.23 11.65
CA ALA A 143 2.36 -0.69 12.51
C ALA A 143 3.72 -0.12 12.06
N VAL A 144 3.99 -0.09 10.75
CA VAL A 144 5.20 0.49 10.16
C VAL A 144 5.32 1.99 10.48
N ILE A 145 4.22 2.75 10.41
CA ILE A 145 4.21 4.17 10.80
C ILE A 145 4.52 4.32 12.28
N ALA A 146 3.91 3.51 13.15
CA ALA A 146 4.16 3.56 14.58
C ALA A 146 5.61 3.22 14.95
N ILE A 147 6.16 2.16 14.36
CA ILE A 147 7.55 1.71 14.57
C ILE A 147 8.55 2.74 14.04
N SER A 148 8.34 3.28 12.85
CA SER A 148 9.30 4.22 12.25
C SER A 148 9.26 5.60 12.90
N GLY A 149 8.07 6.13 13.19
CA GLY A 149 7.91 7.45 13.82
C GLY A 149 8.19 7.46 15.33
N GLY A 150 7.74 6.42 16.04
CA GLY A 150 7.88 6.28 17.49
C GLY A 150 9.16 5.55 17.92
N GLY A 151 9.63 4.59 17.13
CA GLY A 151 10.79 3.75 17.48
C GLY A 151 12.10 4.50 17.66
N ARG A 152 12.24 5.68 17.05
CA ARG A 152 13.39 6.58 17.28
C ARG A 152 13.51 7.07 18.74
N TYR A 153 12.45 6.96 19.53
CA TYR A 153 12.41 7.36 20.95
C TYR A 153 12.46 6.16 21.91
N LEU A 154 12.45 4.94 21.37
CA LEU A 154 12.38 3.69 22.14
C LEU A 154 13.66 2.85 22.01
N ALA A 155 14.66 3.34 21.28
CA ALA A 155 15.90 2.64 20.95
C ALA A 155 17.12 3.52 21.27
#